data_AF-A0A644SNP4-F1
#
_entry.id   AF-A0A644SNP4-F1
#
_cell.length_a   1.000
_cell.length_b   1.000
_cell.length_c   1.000
_cell.angle_alpha   90.00
_cell.angle_beta   90.00
_cell.angle_gamma   90.00
#
_symmetry.space_group_name_H-M   'P 1'
#
loop_
_entity.id
_entity.type
_entity.pdbx_description
1 polymer ?
#
loop_
_entity_poly.entity_id
_entity_poly.type
_entity_poly.pdbx_seq_one_letter_code
_entity_poly.pdbx_strand_id
1 'polypeptide(L)'
;MMDKSWINSLKWEKKQWQHKKALIDKSSGAIILYIGQDYDKNYFELTEDGFSHDHCDECFKRIEDNTEYYESDNNIICENCFNESNN
;
A
#
# COMPACT_ATOMS: atom_id res chain seq x y z
N MET A 1 -17.17 -13.35 -11.84
CA MET A 1 -15.77 -12.88 -11.85
C MET A 1 -15.82 -11.38 -12.03
N MET A 2 -15.14 -10.62 -11.17
CA MET A 2 -14.99 -9.17 -11.38
C MET A 2 -14.14 -8.94 -12.63
N ASP A 3 -14.43 -7.90 -13.39
CA ASP A 3 -13.65 -7.54 -14.57
C ASP A 3 -12.28 -6.99 -14.14
N LYS A 4 -11.23 -7.75 -14.44
CA LYS A 4 -9.83 -7.40 -14.12
C LYS A 4 -9.12 -6.68 -15.29
N SER A 5 -9.86 -6.24 -16.31
CA SER A 5 -9.32 -5.56 -17.49
C SER A 5 -8.44 -4.35 -17.14
N TRP A 6 -8.73 -3.69 -16.02
CA TRP A 6 -7.97 -2.55 -15.52
C TRP A 6 -6.51 -2.92 -15.21
N ILE A 7 -6.23 -4.12 -14.70
CA ILE A 7 -4.86 -4.58 -14.41
C ILE A 7 -4.04 -4.65 -15.69
N ASN A 8 -4.62 -5.15 -16.78
CA ASN A 8 -3.92 -5.30 -18.06
C ASN A 8 -3.75 -3.97 -18.82
N SER A 9 -4.40 -2.90 -18.36
CA SER A 9 -4.29 -1.56 -18.97
C SER A 9 -3.13 -0.73 -18.43
N LEU A 10 -2.46 -1.19 -17.37
CA LEU A 10 -1.43 -0.46 -16.64
C LEU A 10 -0.03 -1.05 -16.85
N LYS A 11 0.99 -0.23 -16.59
CA LYS A 11 2.40 -0.67 -16.61
C LYS A 11 2.88 -0.89 -15.18
N TRP A 12 3.08 -2.15 -14.83
CA TRP A 12 3.42 -2.55 -13.47
C TRP A 12 4.93 -2.64 -13.26
N GLU A 13 5.39 -2.17 -12.10
CA GLU A 13 6.74 -2.36 -11.60
C GLU A 13 6.71 -3.35 -10.42
N LYS A 14 7.52 -4.41 -10.49
CA LYS A 14 7.67 -5.35 -9.37
C LYS A 14 8.56 -4.73 -8.29
N LYS A 15 8.07 -4.72 -7.05
CA LYS A 15 8.74 -4.13 -5.88
C LYS A 15 8.67 -5.08 -4.69
N GLN A 16 9.56 -4.88 -3.73
CA GLN A 16 9.52 -5.55 -2.43
C GLN A 16 8.98 -4.57 -1.40
N TRP A 17 7.95 -4.97 -0.65
CA TRP A 17 7.31 -4.11 0.34
C TRP A 17 8.19 -3.94 1.57
N GLN A 18 8.21 -2.72 2.10
CA GLN A 18 8.94 -2.30 3.29
C GLN A 18 8.08 -1.31 4.08
N HIS A 19 8.27 -1.27 5.40
CA HIS A 19 7.66 -0.28 6.27
C HIS A 19 7.81 1.15 5.73
N LYS A 20 6.73 1.93 5.85
CA LYS A 20 6.69 3.34 5.44
C LYS A 20 6.49 4.24 6.65
N LYS A 21 6.80 5.52 6.47
CA LYS A 21 6.52 6.54 7.47
C LYS A 21 5.02 6.62 7.72
N ALA A 22 4.64 6.85 8.98
CA ALA A 22 3.25 7.06 9.36
C ALA A 22 3.08 8.21 10.34
N LEU A 23 1.90 8.82 10.28
CA LEU A 23 1.38 9.66 11.35
C LEU A 23 0.55 8.78 12.29
N ILE A 24 0.90 8.83 13.57
CA ILE A 24 0.17 8.18 14.65
C ILE A 24 -0.67 9.24 15.36
N ASP A 25 -1.99 9.09 15.32
CA ASP A 25 -2.91 9.93 16.10
C ASP A 25 -2.71 9.66 17.59
N LYS A 26 -2.32 10.68 18.35
CA LYS A 26 -2.04 10.54 19.79
C LYS A 26 -3.28 10.26 20.64
N SER A 27 -4.47 10.58 20.14
CA SER A 27 -5.74 10.38 20.84
C SER A 27 -6.31 8.98 20.62
N SER A 28 -6.23 8.48 19.38
CA SER A 28 -6.89 7.23 18.97
C SER A 28 -5.92 6.08 18.70
N GLY A 29 -4.63 6.36 18.48
CA GLY A 29 -3.64 5.40 17.99
C GLY A 29 -3.82 5.06 16.50
N ALA A 30 -4.68 5.77 15.76
CA ALA A 30 -4.87 5.54 14.34
C ALA A 30 -3.55 5.78 13.57
N ILE A 31 -3.29 4.90 12.60
CA ILE A 31 -2.10 4.92 11.75
C ILE A 31 -2.49 5.45 10.38
N ILE A 32 -1.83 6.51 9.93
CA ILE A 32 -2.10 7.15 8.64
C ILE A 32 -0.79 7.17 7.86
N LEU A 33 -0.80 6.71 6.61
CA LEU A 33 0.38 6.75 5.75
C LEU A 33 0.89 8.20 5.60
N TYR A 34 2.19 8.39 5.76
CA TYR A 34 2.84 9.68 5.55
C TYR A 34 3.56 9.72 4.20
N ILE A 35 3.04 10.56 3.30
CA ILE A 35 3.57 10.81 1.94
C ILE A 35 4.12 12.24 1.79
N GLY A 36 4.31 12.96 2.91
CA GLY A 36 4.77 14.36 2.91
C GLY A 36 3.68 15.40 3.10
N GLN A 37 2.45 14.99 3.44
CA GLN A 37 1.36 15.91 3.77
C GLN A 37 1.65 16.70 5.05
N ASP A 38 1.15 17.94 5.15
CA ASP A 38 1.23 18.73 6.38
C ASP A 38 0.47 18.05 7.54
N TYR A 39 0.98 18.21 8.77
CA TYR A 39 0.35 17.68 9.97
C TYR A 39 0.64 18.54 11.21
N ASP A 40 -0.31 18.55 12.15
CA ASP A 40 -0.12 19.20 13.45
C ASP A 40 0.56 18.25 14.43
N LYS A 41 1.78 18.60 14.84
CA LYS A 41 2.60 17.85 15.79
C LYS A 41 1.99 17.76 17.19
N ASN A 42 0.99 18.57 17.51
CA ASN A 42 0.24 18.44 18.76
C ASN A 42 -0.66 17.20 18.75
N TYR A 43 -1.24 16.87 17.60
CA TYR A 43 -2.19 15.76 17.45
C TYR A 43 -1.55 14.48 16.92
N PHE A 44 -0.46 14.59 16.16
CA PHE A 44 0.19 13.46 15.51
C PHE A 44 1.66 13.32 15.85
N GLU A 45 2.12 12.08 15.89
CA GLU A 45 3.53 11.70 15.95
C GLU A 45 3.95 11.11 14.60
N LEU A 46 5.10 11.52 14.07
CA LEU A 46 5.66 10.93 12.86
C LEU A 46 6.62 9.81 13.25
N THR A 47 6.35 8.60 12.75
CA THR A 47 7.18 7.41 12.96
C THR A 47 7.74 6.94 11.62
N GLU A 48 9.02 6.57 11.58
CA GLU A 48 9.71 6.22 10.32
C GLU A 48 9.23 4.88 9.73
N ASP A 49 8.76 3.96 10.57
CA ASP A 49 8.36 2.58 10.24
C ASP A 49 6.92 2.25 10.70
N GLY A 50 6.09 3.27 10.93
CA GLY A 50 4.77 3.10 11.55
C GLY A 50 3.69 2.51 10.63
N PHE A 51 3.85 2.59 9.30
CA PHE A 51 2.90 2.01 8.36
C PHE A 51 3.37 0.60 7.98
N SER A 52 2.67 -0.42 8.50
CA SER A 52 3.13 -1.82 8.50
C SER A 52 2.57 -2.68 7.38
N HIS A 53 1.64 -2.15 6.56
CA HIS A 53 1.12 -2.87 5.40
C HIS A 53 0.30 -1.99 4.48
N ASP A 54 0.26 -2.39 3.21
CA ASP A 54 -0.77 -2.01 2.25
C ASP A 54 -1.81 -3.14 2.08
N HIS A 55 -2.76 -2.94 1.17
CA HIS A 55 -3.66 -3.97 0.70
C HIS A 55 -3.57 -4.05 -0.82
N CYS A 56 -3.75 -5.25 -1.38
CA CYS A 56 -3.97 -5.42 -2.81
C CYS A 56 -5.32 -4.81 -3.19
N ASP A 57 -5.34 -3.90 -4.15
CA ASP A 57 -6.57 -3.21 -4.56
C ASP A 57 -7.62 -4.14 -5.20
N GLU A 58 -7.19 -5.30 -5.71
CA GLU A 58 -8.08 -6.29 -6.33
C GLU A 58 -8.67 -7.27 -5.32
N CYS A 59 -7.84 -7.83 -4.42
CA CYS A 59 -8.29 -8.91 -3.52
C CYS A 59 -8.25 -8.55 -2.04
N PHE A 60 -7.87 -7.33 -1.69
CA PHE A 60 -7.74 -6.81 -0.33
C PHE A 60 -6.81 -7.62 0.59
N LYS A 61 -6.01 -8.54 0.03
CA LYS A 61 -4.99 -9.26 0.80
C LYS A 61 -3.90 -8.29 1.23
N ARG A 62 -3.37 -8.55 2.42
CA ARG A 62 -2.35 -7.73 3.05
C ARG A 62 -1.01 -7.77 2.28
N ILE A 63 -0.55 -6.56 2.00
CA ILE A 63 0.73 -6.03 1.53
C ILE A 63 1.83 -5.83 2.58
N GLU A 64 2.62 -6.81 3.01
CA GLU A 64 3.50 -6.58 4.17
C GLU A 64 4.96 -7.01 3.99
N ASP A 65 5.75 -6.89 5.04
CA ASP A 65 7.20 -6.98 5.02
C ASP A 65 7.76 -8.18 4.24
N ASN A 66 8.68 -7.87 3.32
CA ASN A 66 9.31 -8.80 2.39
C ASN A 66 8.36 -9.46 1.38
N THR A 67 7.11 -9.01 1.28
CA THR A 67 6.19 -9.45 0.22
C THR A 67 6.54 -8.74 -1.09
N GLU A 68 6.65 -9.50 -2.17
CA GLU A 68 6.74 -8.94 -3.51
C GLU A 68 5.35 -8.49 -4.00
N TYR A 69 5.29 -7.30 -4.58
CA TYR A 69 4.07 -6.71 -5.11
C TYR A 69 4.33 -5.96 -6.40
N TYR A 70 3.25 -5.54 -7.06
CA TYR A 70 3.30 -4.75 -8.27
C TYR A 70 2.64 -3.40 -8.01
N GLU A 71 3.30 -2.32 -8.42
CA GLU A 71 2.80 -0.94 -8.29
C GLU A 71 2.64 -0.28 -9.66
N SER A 72 1.56 0.49 -9.84
CA SER A 72 1.32 1.32 -11.03
C SER A 72 0.33 2.45 -10.74
N ASP A 73 0.68 3.70 -11.02
CA ASP A 73 -0.22 4.87 -10.92
C ASP A 73 -1.05 4.94 -9.62
N ASN A 74 -0.39 4.74 -8.46
CA ASN A 74 -0.97 4.66 -7.11
C ASN A 74 -1.82 3.41 -6.82
N ASN A 75 -1.85 2.42 -7.72
CA ASN A 75 -2.44 1.12 -7.47
C ASN A 75 -1.38 0.12 -7.02
N ILE A 76 -1.77 -0.78 -6.14
CA ILE A 76 -0.94 -1.85 -5.60
C ILE A 76 -1.69 -3.17 -5.77
N ILE A 77 -1.06 -4.16 -6.39
CA ILE A 77 -1.59 -5.53 -6.46
C ILE A 77 -0.57 -6.58 -6.02
N CYS A 78 -1.07 -7.68 -5.45
CA CYS A 78 -0.24 -8.81 -5.09
C CYS A 78 0.16 -9.63 -6.32
N GLU A 79 1.21 -10.43 -6.19
CA GLU A 79 1.70 -11.29 -7.28
C GLU A 79 0.64 -12.23 -7.86
N ASN A 80 -0.24 -12.78 -7.03
CA ASN A 80 -1.31 -13.65 -7.50
C ASN A 80 -2.29 -12.91 -8.43
N CYS A 81 -2.71 -11.69 -8.06
CA CYS A 81 -3.63 -10.89 -8.89
C CYS A 81 -2.98 -10.45 -10.19
N PHE A 82 -1.68 -10.13 -10.17
CA PHE A 82 -0.92 -9.83 -11.38
C PHE A 82 -0.86 -11.06 -12.31
N ASN A 83 -0.50 -12.23 -11.79
CA ASN A 83 -0.36 -13.45 -12.59
C ASN A 83 -1.70 -13.97 -13.14
N GLU A 84 -2.78 -13.89 -12.36
CA GLU A 84 -4.12 -14.29 -12.82
C GLU A 84 -4.65 -13.41 -13.96
N SER A 85 -4.19 -12.16 -14.07
CA SER A 85 -4.66 -11.22 -15.10
C SER A 85 -3.89 -11.36 -16.41
N ASN A 86 -2.66 -11.90 -16.37
CA ASN A 86 -1.78 -12.09 -17.52
C ASN A 86 -1.81 -13.52 -18.12
N ASN A 87 -2.68 -14.40 -17.61
CA ASN A 87 -2.96 -15.73 -18.18
C ASN A 87 -4.24 -15.70 -19.02
#